data_AF-A0AA42NRF2-F1
#
_entry.id   AF-A0AA42NRF2-F1
#
_cell.length_a   1.000
_cell.length_b   1.000
_cell.length_c   1.000
_cell.angle_alpha   90.00
_cell.angle_beta   90.00
_cell.angle_gamma   90.00
#
_symmetry.space_group_name_H-M   'P 1'
#
loop_
_entity.id
_entity.type
_entity.pdbx_description
1 polymer ?
#
loop_
_entity_poly.entity_id
_entity_poly.type
_entity_poly.pdbx_seq_one_letter_code
_entity_poly.pdbx_strand_id
1 'polypeptide(L)' 'MGFFRSAAESNRLQNTLLNQKGLLDGLHTERLVDQYADVSPEVQKVIVQILKERGYSKSEIEQLLKQ' A
#
# COMPACT_ATOMS: atom_id res chain seq x y z
N MET A 1 18.63 7.08 -21.28
CA MET A 1 17.92 5.81 -20.98
C MET A 1 16.61 6.18 -20.31
N GLY A 2 15.53 6.27 -21.10
CA GLY A 2 14.23 6.74 -20.61
C GLY A 2 13.36 5.57 -20.18
N PHE A 3 13.04 5.49 -18.89
CA PHE A 3 12.03 4.58 -18.36
C PHE A 3 10.64 5.16 -18.60
N PHE A 4 10.21 5.24 -19.87
CA PHE A 4 8.82 5.53 -20.19
C PHE A 4 8.04 4.20 -20.14
N ARG A 5 7.73 3.74 -18.92
CA ARG A 5 6.73 2.70 -18.71
C ARG A 5 5.42 3.23 -19.30
N SER A 6 4.95 2.56 -20.34
CA SER A 6 3.74 2.85 -21.10
C SER A 6 2.60 3.29 -20.18
N ALA A 7 1.95 4.43 -20.48
CA ALA A 7 0.80 4.92 -19.72
C ALA A 7 -0.34 3.87 -19.61
N ALA A 8 -0.37 2.89 -20.52
CA ALA A 8 -1.27 1.74 -20.48
C ALA A 8 -0.92 0.71 -19.38
N GLU A 9 0.37 0.44 -19.13
CA GLU A 9 0.81 -0.38 -17.99
C GLU A 9 0.58 0.35 -16.68
N SER A 10 0.85 1.66 -16.64
CA SER A 10 0.55 2.49 -15.47
C SER A 10 -0.94 2.47 -15.11
N ASN A 11 -1.84 2.55 -16.10
CA ASN A 11 -3.28 2.43 -15.87
C ASN A 11 -3.70 1.05 -15.36
N ARG A 12 -3.14 -0.04 -15.90
CA ARG A 12 -3.45 -1.40 -15.42
C ARG A 12 -2.97 -1.63 -13.99
N LEU A 13 -1.76 -1.16 -13.68
CA LEU A 13 -1.19 -1.23 -12.33
C LEU A 13 -2.01 -0.36 -11.38
N GLN A 14 -2.36 0.87 -11.76
CA GLN A 14 -3.20 1.76 -10.95
C GLN A 14 -4.59 1.16 -10.69
N ASN A 15 -5.25 0.60 -11.69
CA ASN A 15 -6.58 0.00 -11.50
C ASN A 15 -6.52 -1.22 -10.57
N THR A 16 -5.46 -2.03 -10.68
CA THR A 16 -5.21 -3.18 -9.79
C THR A 16 -4.92 -2.72 -8.36
N LEU A 17 -4.08 -1.69 -8.21
CA LEU A 17 -3.72 -1.09 -6.92
C LEU A 17 -4.91 -0.39 -6.26
N LEU A 18 -5.80 0.24 -7.02
CA LEU A 18 -7.04 0.85 -6.51
C LEU A 18 -8.02 -0.23 -6.01
N ASN A 19 -8.15 -1.32 -6.76
CA ASN A 19 -8.99 -2.45 -6.34
C ASN A 19 -8.42 -3.12 -5.08
N GLN A 20 -7.09 -3.28 -5.01
CA GLN A 20 -6.40 -3.73 -3.79
C GLN A 20 -6.56 -2.73 -2.65
N LYS A 21 -6.45 -1.43 -2.90
CA LYS A 21 -6.66 -0.39 -1.87
C LYS A 21 -8.05 -0.52 -1.26
N GLY A 22 -9.10 -0.71 -2.05
CA GLY A 22 -10.46 -0.90 -1.52
C GLY A 22 -10.60 -2.15 -0.65
N LEU A 23 -9.93 -3.25 -1.02
CA LEU A 23 -9.90 -4.47 -0.20
C LEU A 23 -9.12 -4.26 1.10
N LEU A 24 -7.94 -3.61 1.02
CA LEU A 24 -7.07 -3.30 2.16
C LEU A 24 -7.70 -2.27 3.10
N ASP A 25 -8.43 -1.29 2.57
CA ASP A 25 -9.14 -0.27 3.35
C ASP A 25 -10.31 -0.87 4.16
N GLY A 26 -10.83 -2.02 3.76
CA GLY A 26 -11.78 -2.80 4.58
C GLY A 26 -11.11 -3.65 5.67
N LEU A 27 -9.79 -3.85 5.63
CA LEU A 27 -9.06 -4.69 6.59
C LEU A 27 -8.66 -3.91 7.85
N HIS A 28 -8.60 -4.65 8.97
CA HIS A 28 -8.03 -4.14 10.21
C HIS A 28 -6.55 -3.85 10.07
N THR A 29 -6.07 -2.86 10.82
CA THR A 29 -4.65 -2.43 10.84
C THR A 29 -3.70 -3.60 11.09
N GLU A 30 -4.04 -4.56 11.97
CA GLU A 30 -3.22 -5.75 12.22
C GLU A 30 -3.04 -6.64 10.98
N ARG A 31 -4.11 -6.85 10.19
CA ARG A 31 -4.04 -7.59 8.92
C ARG A 31 -3.20 -6.87 7.87
N LEU A 32 -3.23 -5.53 7.86
CA LEU A 32 -2.42 -4.72 6.95
C LEU A 32 -0.94 -4.81 7.29
N VAL A 33 -0.60 -4.80 8.58
CA VAL A 33 0.76 -4.98 9.09
C VAL A 33 1.28 -6.38 8.77
N ASP A 34 0.47 -7.41 9.02
CA ASP A 34 0.84 -8.81 8.75
C ASP A 34 1.11 -9.04 7.25
N GLN A 35 0.26 -8.50 6.36
CA GLN A 35 0.52 -8.54 4.92
C GLN A 35 1.72 -7.68 4.49
N TYR A 36 2.04 -6.59 5.19
CA TYR A 36 3.12 -5.70 4.79
C TYR A 36 4.46 -6.41 4.63
N ALA A 37 4.73 -7.42 5.47
CA ALA A 37 5.95 -8.22 5.42
C ALA A 37 6.04 -9.12 4.18
N ASP A 38 4.90 -9.58 3.66
CA ASP A 38 4.82 -10.59 2.58
C ASP A 38 4.50 -9.99 1.20
N VAL A 39 4.05 -8.73 1.15
CA VAL A 39 3.64 -8.07 -0.10
C VAL A 39 4.75 -7.26 -0.78
N SER A 40 4.60 -7.06 -2.09
CA SER A 40 5.49 -6.24 -2.92
C SER A 40 5.59 -4.78 -2.43
N PRO A 41 6.72 -4.09 -2.70
CA PRO A 41 6.96 -2.71 -2.27
C PRO A 41 5.94 -1.68 -2.80
N GLU A 42 5.27 -1.96 -3.93
CA GLU A 42 4.16 -1.14 -4.42
C GLU A 42 2.93 -1.24 -3.50
N VAL A 43 2.60 -2.44 -3.00
CA VAL A 43 1.47 -2.67 -2.08
C VAL A 43 1.80 -2.13 -0.68
N GLN A 44 3.06 -2.27 -0.24
CA GLN A 44 3.55 -1.64 0.99
C GLN A 44 3.30 -0.13 1.02
N LYS A 45 3.52 0.57 -0.10
CA LYS A 45 3.22 2.01 -0.21
C LYS A 45 1.73 2.31 -0.09
N VAL A 46 0.87 1.45 -0.65
CA VAL A 46 -0.59 1.56 -0.52
C VAL A 46 -1.01 1.36 0.94
N ILE A 47 -0.46 0.36 1.63
CA ILE A 47 -0.73 0.11 3.06
C ILE A 47 -0.34 1.32 3.91
N VAL A 48 0.85 1.88 3.71
CA VAL A 48 1.31 3.08 4.42
C VAL A 48 0.42 4.29 4.11
N GLN A 49 -0.07 4.44 2.88
CA GLN A 49 -1.03 5.49 2.54
C GLN A 49 -2.37 5.31 3.25
N ILE A 50 -2.93 4.10 3.28
CA ILE A 50 -4.18 3.80 3.98
C ILE A 50 -4.03 4.14 5.47
N LEU A 51 -2.93 3.73 6.11
CA LEU A 51 -2.69 4.02 7.52
C LEU A 51 -2.57 5.54 7.78
N LYS A 52 -1.91 6.28 6.89
CA LYS A 52 -1.90 7.75 6.99
C LYS A 52 -3.29 8.37 6.84
N GLU A 53 -4.09 7.89 5.88
CA GLU A 53 -5.46 8.36 5.66
C GLU A 53 -6.37 8.06 6.86
N ARG A 54 -6.10 6.98 7.60
CA ARG A 54 -6.78 6.64 8.86
C ARG A 54 -6.35 7.49 10.07
N GLY A 55 -5.35 8.35 9.90
CA GLY A 55 -4.87 9.27 10.95
C GLY A 55 -3.65 8.77 11.72
N TYR A 56 -3.04 7.64 11.33
CA TYR A 56 -1.81 7.19 11.97
C TYR A 56 -0.62 8.06 11.60
N SER A 57 0.19 8.39 12.60
CA SER A 57 1.44 9.13 12.38
C SER A 57 2.51 8.23 11.77
N LYS A 58 3.48 8.82 11.05
CA LYS A 58 4.59 8.07 10.46
C LYS A 58 5.30 7.19 11.49
N SER A 59 5.55 7.71 12.70
CA SER A 59 6.17 6.95 13.79
C SER A 59 5.33 5.77 14.25
N GLU A 60 4.00 5.92 14.33
CA GLU A 60 3.10 4.82 14.70
C GLU A 60 3.06 3.75 13.62
N ILE A 61 3.05 4.16 12.35
CA ILE A 61 3.13 3.24 11.21
C ILE A 61 4.46 2.47 11.27
N GLU A 62 5.59 3.15 11.48
CA GLU A 62 6.88 2.48 11.60
C GLU A 62 6.93 1.51 12.80
N GLN A 63 6.27 1.82 13.92
CA GLN A 63 6.18 0.89 15.05
C GLN A 63 5.29 -0.32 14.76
N LEU A 64 4.16 -0.10 14.08
CA LEU A 64 3.25 -1.16 13.66
C LEU A 64 3.96 -2.11 12.68
N LEU A 65 4.68 -1.58 11.70
CA LEU A 65 5.36 -2.34 10.64
C LEU A 65 6.68 -3.00 11.08
N LYS A 66 7.19 -2.69 12.29
CA LYS A 66 8.45 -3.24 12.82
C LYS A 66 8.30 -4.53 13.63
N GLN A 67 7.07 -5.02 13.82
CA GLN A 67 6.83 -6.28 14.53
C GLN A 67 7.30 -7.50 13.74
#